data_AF-D5EAR9-F1
#
_entry.id   AF-D5EAR9-F1
#
_cell.length_a   1.000
_cell.length_b   1.000
_cell.length_c   1.000
_cell.angle_alpha   90.00
_cell.angle_beta   90.00
_cell.angle_gamma   90.00
#
_symmetry.space_group_name_H-M   'P 1'
#
loop_
_entity.id
_entity.type
_entity.pdbx_description
1 polymer ?
#
loop_
_entity_poly.entity_id
_entity_poly.type
_entity_poly.pdbx_seq_one_letter_code
_entity_poly.pdbx_strand_id
1 'polypeptide(L)'
;MLEEYRKKRDFDRTSEPEAKGTSRSGEPIFVIQKHDASNLHYDLRLEMNGVLKSWAVPKQPPKKAGIKRLAIQTEDHPMEYADFEGEIPEGQYGAGKVEIWDRGNYEAIKIEEKEIIVTLKGKQLTGDYVLVKTKYGNNDKGWLFFKKKVEN
;
A
#
# COMPACT_ATOMS: atom_id res chain seq x y z
N MET A 1 -11.66 2.79 11.59
CA MET A 1 -10.64 2.43 10.58
C MET A 1 -9.64 3.57 10.35
N LEU A 2 -10.07 4.82 10.09
CA LEU A 2 -9.15 5.92 9.77
C LEU A 2 -8.75 6.82 10.96
N GLU A 3 -9.01 6.40 12.20
CA GLU A 3 -8.71 7.22 13.38
C GLU A 3 -7.21 7.45 13.56
N GLU A 4 -6.38 6.41 13.37
CA GLU A 4 -4.93 6.58 13.46
C GLU A 4 -4.37 7.48 12.35
N TYR A 5 -4.92 7.37 11.13
CA TYR A 5 -4.56 8.26 10.03
C TYR A 5 -4.85 9.72 10.39
N ARG A 6 -6.08 10.03 10.82
CA ARG A 6 -6.47 11.40 11.20
C ARG A 6 -5.64 11.95 12.36
N LYS A 7 -5.29 11.12 13.35
CA LYS A 7 -4.45 11.53 14.49
C LYS A 7 -3.02 11.87 14.10
N LYS A 8 -2.51 11.28 13.01
CA LYS A 8 -1.14 11.47 12.53
C LYS A 8 -1.00 12.58 11.49
N ARG A 9 -2.07 13.32 11.18
CA ARG A 9 -2.08 14.36 10.14
C ARG A 9 -2.53 15.69 10.68
N ASP A 10 -1.87 16.73 10.20
CA ASP A 10 -2.24 18.11 10.39
C ASP A 10 -2.67 18.68 9.03
N PHE A 11 -3.98 18.62 8.74
CA PHE A 11 -4.54 18.96 7.44
C PHE A 11 -4.46 20.47 7.10
N ASP A 12 -4.13 21.32 8.07
CA ASP A 12 -3.80 22.73 7.81
C ASP A 12 -2.39 22.89 7.22
N ARG A 13 -1.54 21.86 7.37
CA ARG A 13 -0.13 21.88 6.97
C ARG A 13 0.21 20.91 5.84
N THR A 14 -0.53 19.81 5.70
CA THR A 14 -0.31 18.82 4.63
C THR A 14 -1.34 18.97 3.51
N SER A 15 -0.93 18.71 2.27
CA SER A 15 -1.84 18.60 1.12
C SER A 15 -2.50 17.23 0.99
N GLU A 16 -2.27 16.34 1.96
CA GLU A 16 -2.88 15.01 1.96
C GLU A 16 -4.40 15.09 2.14
N PRO A 17 -5.18 14.20 1.48
CA PRO A 17 -6.63 14.28 1.51
C PRO A 17 -7.20 13.92 2.88
N GLU A 18 -8.20 14.69 3.29
CA GLU A 18 -9.11 14.29 4.37
C GLU A 18 -9.98 13.12 3.95
N ALA A 19 -10.27 12.24 4.89
CA ALA A 19 -11.10 11.06 4.66
C ALA A 19 -12.57 11.43 4.37
N LYS A 20 -12.94 11.46 3.09
CA LYS A 20 -14.30 11.71 2.60
C LYS A 20 -14.98 10.41 2.18
N GLY A 21 -15.00 9.43 3.09
CA GLY A 21 -15.42 8.04 2.85
C GLY A 21 -16.44 7.84 1.72
N THR A 22 -15.95 7.58 0.52
CA THR A 22 -16.76 7.07 -0.59
C THR A 22 -16.41 5.61 -0.81
N SER A 23 -17.37 4.72 -0.59
CA SER A 23 -17.30 3.37 -1.16
C SER A 23 -17.40 3.51 -2.69
N ARG A 24 -16.33 3.19 -3.42
CA ARG A 24 -16.39 3.11 -4.88
C ARG A 24 -17.15 1.82 -5.26
N SER A 25 -18.11 1.92 -6.16
CA SER A 25 -18.74 0.77 -6.81
C SER A 25 -17.87 0.34 -7.99
N GLY A 26 -17.27 -0.85 -7.95
CA GLY A 26 -16.40 -1.37 -9.01
C GLY A 26 -15.43 -2.46 -8.54
N GLU A 27 -14.53 -2.91 -9.43
CA GLU A 27 -13.40 -3.77 -9.04
C GLU A 27 -12.47 -2.99 -8.10
N PRO A 28 -12.02 -3.59 -6.98
CA PRO A 28 -11.20 -2.90 -5.99
C PRO A 28 -9.86 -2.47 -6.60
N ILE A 29 -9.36 -1.33 -6.17
CA ILE A 29 -8.11 -0.77 -6.70
C ILE A 29 -6.90 -1.12 -5.84
N PHE A 30 -5.73 -1.13 -6.47
CA PHE A 30 -4.46 -1.03 -5.78
C PHE A 30 -3.68 0.19 -6.27
N VAL A 31 -2.83 0.71 -5.40
CA VAL A 31 -1.84 1.73 -5.74
C VAL A 31 -0.52 1.39 -5.08
N ILE A 32 0.56 1.73 -5.75
CA ILE A 32 1.90 1.72 -5.19
C ILE A 32 2.48 3.11 -5.35
N GLN A 33 2.75 3.77 -4.24
CA GLN A 33 3.40 5.08 -4.22
C GLN A 33 4.87 4.92 -3.90
N LYS A 34 5.75 5.52 -4.70
CA LYS A 34 7.15 5.72 -4.35
C LYS A 34 7.20 6.90 -3.39
N HIS A 35 7.80 6.68 -2.22
CA HIS A 35 7.86 7.67 -1.16
C HIS A 35 9.32 7.94 -0.78
N ASP A 36 9.80 9.13 -1.17
CA ASP A 36 11.13 9.64 -0.88
C ASP A 36 11.12 10.45 0.43
N ALA A 37 10.98 9.71 1.54
CA ALA A 37 11.06 10.24 2.91
C ALA A 37 12.50 10.16 3.43
N SER A 38 12.72 10.06 4.75
CA SER A 38 14.06 9.82 5.31
C SER A 38 14.77 8.61 4.68
N ASN A 39 14.01 7.60 4.29
CA ASN A 39 14.47 6.51 3.44
C ASN A 39 13.48 6.30 2.30
N LEU A 40 14.00 6.11 1.09
CA LEU A 40 13.20 5.73 -0.06
C LEU A 40 12.51 4.38 0.20
N HIS A 41 11.18 4.35 0.05
CA HIS A 41 10.37 3.14 0.13
C HIS A 41 9.18 3.20 -0.83
N TYR A 42 8.41 2.12 -0.88
CA TYR A 42 7.22 2.00 -1.71
C TYR A 42 6.02 1.64 -0.84
N ASP A 43 5.01 2.48 -0.81
CA ASP A 43 3.77 2.23 -0.09
C ASP A 43 2.82 1.44 -0.99
N LEU A 44 2.65 0.15 -0.69
CA LEU A 44 1.65 -0.72 -1.32
C LEU A 44 0.32 -0.53 -0.60
N ARG A 45 -0.74 -0.28 -1.37
CA ARG A 45 -2.09 -0.11 -0.83
C ARG A 45 -3.12 -0.92 -1.62
N LEU A 46 -4.02 -1.57 -0.89
CA LEU A 46 -5.12 -2.36 -1.43
C LEU A 46 -6.44 -1.84 -0.87
N GLU A 47 -7.40 -1.53 -1.74
CA GLU A 47 -8.76 -1.17 -1.34
C GLU A 47 -9.48 -2.35 -0.69
N MET A 48 -9.78 -2.26 0.60
CA MET A 48 -10.59 -3.27 1.30
C MET A 48 -11.55 -2.59 2.26
N ASN A 49 -12.83 -2.95 2.18
CA ASN A 49 -13.88 -2.42 3.07
C ASN A 49 -13.92 -0.88 3.12
N GLY A 50 -13.73 -0.21 1.97
CA GLY A 50 -13.82 1.24 1.85
C GLY A 50 -12.62 2.03 2.38
N VAL A 51 -11.50 1.36 2.66
CA VAL A 51 -10.22 2.00 3.03
C VAL A 51 -9.06 1.37 2.26
N LEU A 52 -7.91 2.05 2.24
CA LEU A 52 -6.67 1.54 1.69
C LEU A 52 -5.84 0.85 2.78
N LYS A 53 -5.91 -0.48 2.83
CA LYS A 53 -4.98 -1.29 3.64
C LYS A 53 -3.58 -1.12 3.09
N SER A 54 -2.65 -0.73 3.95
CA SER A 54 -1.36 -0.17 3.51
C SER A 54 -0.15 -0.87 4.14
N TRP A 55 0.91 -1.00 3.35
CA TRP A 55 2.20 -1.54 3.76
C TRP A 55 3.35 -0.75 3.15
N ALA A 56 4.32 -0.36 3.97
CA ALA A 56 5.59 0.18 3.51
C ALA A 56 6.54 -0.94 3.09
N VAL A 57 6.99 -0.92 1.83
CA VAL A 57 7.91 -1.89 1.24
C VAL A 57 9.26 -1.18 1.03
N PRO A 58 10.32 -1.45 1.83
CA PRO A 58 11.57 -0.70 1.79
C PRO A 58 12.37 -0.81 0.48
N LYS A 59 12.02 -1.76 -0.38
CA LYS A 59 12.68 -1.99 -1.67
C LYS A 59 11.62 -2.14 -2.75
N GLN A 60 12.00 -1.85 -3.99
CA GLN A 60 11.09 -1.93 -5.13
C GLN A 60 10.32 -3.27 -5.16
N PRO A 61 8.99 -3.22 -5.33
CA PRO A 61 8.12 -4.37 -5.54
C PRO A 61 8.64 -5.35 -6.60
N PRO A 62 8.56 -6.67 -6.35
CA PRO A 62 9.18 -7.66 -7.23
C PRO A 62 8.31 -7.89 -8.49
N LYS A 63 8.79 -7.47 -9.67
CA LYS A 63 8.09 -7.72 -10.94
C LYS A 63 8.11 -9.20 -11.39
N LYS A 64 9.07 -9.97 -10.88
CA LYS A 64 9.32 -11.38 -11.21
C LYS A 64 9.18 -12.25 -9.95
N ALA A 65 8.74 -13.49 -10.14
CA ALA A 65 8.68 -14.48 -9.06
C ALA A 65 10.08 -14.85 -8.54
N GLY A 66 10.13 -15.43 -7.33
CA GLY A 66 11.38 -15.85 -6.68
C GLY A 66 12.05 -14.77 -5.81
N ILE A 67 11.57 -13.52 -5.85
CA ILE A 67 12.03 -12.43 -5.00
C ILE A 67 10.98 -12.17 -3.91
N LYS A 68 11.41 -12.21 -2.64
CA LYS A 68 10.60 -11.83 -1.48
C LYS A 68 11.01 -10.44 -0.98
N ARG A 69 10.02 -9.62 -0.62
CA ARG A 69 10.20 -8.31 0.01
C ARG A 69 9.57 -8.29 1.38
N LEU A 70 10.22 -7.63 2.33
CA LEU A 70 9.56 -7.24 3.58
C LEU A 70 8.55 -6.13 3.25
N ALA A 71 7.35 -6.25 3.78
CA ALA A 71 6.30 -5.25 3.72
C ALA A 71 5.82 -5.01 5.16
N ILE A 72 5.93 -3.79 5.66
CA ILE A 72 5.60 -3.44 7.04
C ILE A 72 4.21 -2.80 7.03
N GLN A 73 3.26 -3.39 7.73
CA GLN A 73 1.89 -2.87 7.78
C GLN A 73 1.87 -1.49 8.46
N THR A 74 1.24 -0.53 7.79
CA THR A 74 1.02 0.84 8.26
C THR A 74 -0.46 1.09 8.52
N GLU A 75 -0.81 2.32 8.87
CA GLU A 75 -2.19 2.72 9.11
C GLU A 75 -3.05 2.61 7.83
N ASP A 76 -4.34 2.41 7.99
CA ASP A 76 -5.30 2.49 6.89
C ASP A 76 -5.34 3.92 6.34
N HIS A 77 -5.42 4.07 5.02
CA HIS A 77 -5.50 5.37 4.37
C HIS A 77 -6.88 5.59 3.74
N PRO A 78 -7.33 6.85 3.58
CA PRO A 78 -8.58 7.16 2.90
C PRO A 78 -8.49 6.81 1.41
N MET A 79 -9.63 6.54 0.77
CA MET A 79 -9.69 6.14 -0.64
C MET A 79 -9.13 7.20 -1.59
N GLU A 80 -9.29 8.47 -1.23
CA GLU A 80 -8.78 9.63 -1.95
C GLU A 80 -7.25 9.65 -1.99
N TYR A 81 -6.59 9.00 -1.02
CA TYR A 81 -5.14 8.93 -0.97
C TYR A 81 -4.55 8.11 -2.14
N ALA A 82 -5.35 7.27 -2.79
CA ALA A 82 -4.91 6.52 -3.96
C ALA A 82 -4.58 7.42 -5.16
N ASP A 83 -5.11 8.64 -5.15
CA ASP A 83 -4.91 9.65 -6.20
C ASP A 83 -3.86 10.70 -5.78
N PHE A 84 -3.27 10.61 -4.58
CA PHE A 84 -2.34 11.60 -4.06
C PHE A 84 -0.93 11.46 -4.67
N GLU A 85 -0.43 12.58 -5.20
CA GLU A 85 0.96 12.82 -5.56
C GLU A 85 1.32 14.23 -5.09
N GLY A 86 2.52 14.40 -4.55
CA GLY A 86 2.93 15.69 -3.98
C GLY A 86 4.09 15.56 -3.00
N GLU A 87 4.32 16.63 -2.26
CA GLU A 87 5.35 16.68 -1.23
C GLU A 87 4.68 16.88 0.13
N ILE A 88 4.95 15.96 1.05
CA ILE A 88 4.52 16.08 2.45
C ILE A 88 5.57 16.94 3.16
N PRO A 89 5.20 18.09 3.74
CA PRO A 89 6.17 19.04 4.28
C PRO A 89 7.02 18.47 5.42
N GLU A 90 8.24 18.99 5.56
CA GLU A 90 9.11 18.62 6.68
C GLU A 90 8.45 18.83 8.05
N GLY A 91 8.72 17.92 8.98
CA GLY A 91 8.12 17.91 10.32
C GLY A 91 6.71 17.30 10.37
N GLN A 92 6.11 16.97 9.23
CA GLN A 92 4.89 16.16 9.18
C GLN A 92 5.22 14.66 9.19
N TYR A 93 4.26 13.84 9.63
CA TYR A 93 4.41 12.39 9.57
C TYR A 93 4.43 11.92 8.12
N GLY A 94 5.50 11.23 7.73
CA GLY A 94 5.71 10.85 6.33
C GLY A 94 6.21 12.00 5.47
N ALA A 95 6.92 12.99 6.04
CA ALA A 95 7.58 14.04 5.27
C ALA A 95 8.44 13.45 4.13
N GLY A 96 8.29 14.01 2.94
CA GLY A 96 8.94 13.51 1.73
C GLY A 96 8.06 13.61 0.49
N LYS A 97 8.67 13.29 -0.65
CA LYS A 97 7.98 13.32 -1.95
C LYS A 97 7.25 11.99 -2.20
N VAL A 98 5.99 12.08 -2.62
CA VAL A 98 5.11 10.94 -2.94
C VAL A 98 4.76 10.99 -4.43
N GLU A 99 5.04 9.91 -5.15
CA GLU A 99 4.76 9.75 -6.59
C GLU A 99 4.05 8.40 -6.83
N ILE A 100 3.05 8.34 -7.71
CA ILE A 100 2.41 7.08 -8.08
C ILE A 100 3.38 6.28 -8.97
N TRP A 101 3.86 5.15 -8.44
CA TRP A 101 4.76 4.25 -9.16
C TRP A 101 4.00 3.23 -10.01
N ASP A 102 2.88 2.71 -9.49
CA ASP A 102 1.97 1.83 -10.23
C ASP A 102 0.55 1.95 -9.67
N ARG A 103 -0.44 1.64 -10.50
CA ARG A 103 -1.85 1.65 -10.14
C ARG A 103 -2.64 0.75 -11.07
N GLY A 104 -3.68 0.13 -10.55
CA GLY A 104 -4.66 -0.60 -11.34
C GLY A 104 -5.78 -1.16 -10.48
N ASN A 105 -6.55 -2.05 -11.07
CA ASN A 105 -7.51 -2.88 -10.33
C ASN A 105 -6.82 -4.16 -9.86
N TYR A 106 -7.44 -4.86 -8.92
CA TYR A 106 -7.05 -6.21 -8.57
C TYR A 106 -8.27 -7.11 -8.35
N GLU A 107 -8.06 -8.41 -8.47
CA GLU A 107 -9.03 -9.42 -8.07
C GLU A 107 -8.56 -10.09 -6.78
N ALA A 108 -9.46 -10.20 -5.80
CA ALA A 108 -9.17 -10.91 -4.56
C ALA A 108 -9.34 -12.41 -4.77
N ILE A 109 -8.24 -13.17 -4.69
CA ILE A 109 -8.29 -14.64 -4.65
C ILE A 109 -8.54 -15.11 -3.21
N LYS A 110 -7.86 -14.48 -2.24
CA LYS A 110 -7.95 -14.83 -0.82
C LYS A 110 -7.64 -13.62 0.06
N ILE A 111 -8.48 -13.33 1.04
CA ILE A 111 -8.28 -12.24 2.01
C ILE A 111 -8.49 -12.80 3.42
N GLU A 112 -7.42 -13.14 4.11
CA GLU A 112 -7.43 -13.61 5.49
C GLU A 112 -6.52 -12.74 6.37
N GLU A 113 -6.65 -12.89 7.70
CA GLU A 113 -5.92 -12.07 8.67
C GLU A 113 -4.39 -12.19 8.56
N LYS A 114 -3.89 -13.33 8.06
CA LYS A 114 -2.45 -13.64 7.97
C LYS A 114 -1.98 -13.90 6.54
N GLU A 115 -2.88 -13.94 5.57
CA GLU A 115 -2.56 -14.26 4.18
C GLU A 115 -3.53 -13.55 3.24
N ILE A 116 -2.97 -12.83 2.27
CA ILE A 116 -3.69 -12.13 1.22
C ILE A 116 -3.11 -12.56 -0.12
N ILE A 117 -3.97 -13.02 -1.03
CA ILE A 117 -3.62 -13.40 -2.40
C ILE A 117 -4.51 -12.61 -3.34
N VAL A 118 -3.87 -11.87 -4.25
CA VAL A 118 -4.55 -10.97 -5.20
C VAL A 118 -3.93 -11.08 -6.58
N THR A 119 -4.75 -10.93 -7.61
CA THR A 119 -4.29 -10.77 -9.00
C THR A 119 -4.23 -9.29 -9.32
N LEU A 120 -3.03 -8.74 -9.44
CA LEU A 120 -2.83 -7.32 -9.77
C LEU A 120 -2.95 -7.11 -11.28
N LYS A 121 -3.69 -6.07 -11.67
CA LYS A 121 -3.87 -5.63 -13.07
C LYS A 121 -3.30 -4.22 -13.28
N GLY A 122 -2.01 -4.03 -12.96
CA GLY A 122 -1.31 -2.75 -13.11
C GLY A 122 -0.51 -2.61 -14.41
N LYS A 123 0.21 -1.50 -14.54
CA LYS A 123 1.17 -1.28 -15.62
C LYS A 123 2.52 -1.94 -15.32
N GLN A 124 2.96 -1.92 -14.05
CA GLN A 124 4.24 -2.48 -13.64
C GLN A 124 4.10 -3.87 -13.02
N LEU A 125 3.11 -4.06 -12.17
CA LEU A 125 2.81 -5.34 -11.51
C LEU A 125 1.55 -5.96 -12.12
N THR A 126 1.76 -7.11 -12.76
CA THR A 126 0.68 -7.95 -13.30
C THR A 126 0.78 -9.39 -12.80
N GLY A 127 -0.37 -10.03 -12.61
CA GLY A 127 -0.51 -11.42 -12.16
C GLY A 127 -0.66 -11.59 -10.66
N ASP A 128 -0.52 -12.82 -10.18
CA ASP A 128 -0.77 -13.19 -8.78
C ASP A 128 0.35 -12.74 -7.84
N TYR A 129 -0.04 -12.05 -6.76
CA TYR A 129 0.84 -11.64 -5.66
C TYR A 129 0.30 -12.13 -4.32
N VAL A 130 1.23 -12.36 -3.40
CA VAL A 130 0.97 -12.87 -2.06
C VAL A 130 1.57 -11.93 -1.03
N LEU A 131 0.79 -11.63 0.01
CA LEU A 131 1.20 -11.04 1.27
C LEU A 131 0.96 -12.09 2.37
N VAL A 132 1.98 -12.50 3.11
CA VAL A 132 1.81 -13.39 4.27
C VAL A 132 2.47 -12.81 5.51
N LYS A 133 1.79 -12.84 6.67
CA LYS A 133 2.36 -12.36 7.93
C LYS A 133 3.62 -13.15 8.29
N THR A 134 4.59 -12.46 8.85
CA THR A 134 5.84 -13.06 9.33
C THR A 134 6.20 -12.50 10.70
N LYS A 135 6.89 -13.30 11.51
CA LYS A 135 7.43 -12.86 12.80
C LYS A 135 8.67 -11.98 12.65
N TYR A 136 9.21 -11.86 11.43
CA TYR A 136 10.40 -11.07 11.14
C TYR A 136 10.05 -9.61 10.82
N GLY A 137 10.82 -8.67 11.37
CA GLY A 137 10.93 -7.32 10.80
C GLY A 137 9.91 -6.28 11.26
N ASN A 138 9.44 -6.33 12.52
CA ASN A 138 8.88 -5.23 13.35
C ASN A 138 7.61 -5.66 14.11
N ASN A 139 7.75 -6.23 15.32
CA ASN A 139 6.70 -6.48 16.32
C ASN A 139 5.28 -6.76 15.74
N ASP A 140 5.11 -7.92 15.10
CA ASP A 140 3.84 -8.42 14.52
C ASP A 140 3.25 -7.63 13.33
N LYS A 141 3.91 -6.57 12.86
CA LYS A 141 3.50 -5.80 11.66
C LYS A 141 4.19 -6.26 10.38
N GLY A 142 5.08 -7.24 10.45
CA GLY A 142 5.86 -7.73 9.32
C GLY A 142 5.07 -8.65 8.40
N TRP A 143 5.16 -8.41 7.09
CA TRP A 143 4.63 -9.26 6.03
C TRP A 143 5.71 -9.56 4.99
N LEU A 144 5.60 -10.71 4.32
CA LEU A 144 6.37 -11.00 3.11
C LEU A 144 5.49 -10.77 1.89
N PHE A 145 5.98 -9.93 0.98
CA PHE A 145 5.35 -9.61 -0.30
C PHE A 145 6.15 -10.23 -1.46
N PHE A 146 5.49 -11.01 -2.31
CA PHE A 146 6.14 -11.65 -3.46
C PHE A 146 5.15 -12.00 -4.57
N LYS A 147 5.66 -12.08 -5.81
CA LYS A 147 4.92 -12.60 -6.96
C LYS A 147 4.88 -14.12 -6.92
N LYS A 148 3.69 -14.71 -7.09
CA LYS A 148 3.50 -16.16 -7.18
C LYS A 148 4.18 -16.67 -8.46
N LYS A 149 4.76 -17.87 -8.42
CA LYS A 149 5.25 -18.52 -9.64
C LYS A 149 4.04 -18.95 -10.47
N VAL A 150 4.07 -18.65 -11.76
CA VAL A 150 3.17 -19.30 -12.71
C VAL A 150 3.71 -20.71 -12.89
N GLU A 151 2.94 -21.70 -12.45
CA GLU A 151 3.22 -23.10 -12.76
C GLU A 151 2.79 -23.33 -14.22
N ASN A 152 3.75 -23.78 -15.05
CA ASN A 152 3.49 -24.21 -16.43
C ASN A 152 3.24 -25.71 -16.45
#